data_AF-Q3ARS2-F1
#
_entry.id   AF-Q3ARS2-F1
#
_cell.length_a   1.000
_cell.length_b   1.000
_cell.length_c   1.000
_cell.angle_alpha   90.00
_cell.angle_beta   90.00
_cell.angle_gamma   90.00
#
_symmetry.space_group_name_H-M   'P 1'
#
loop_
_entity.id
_entity.type
_entity.pdbx_description
1 polymer ?
#
loop_
_entity_poly.entity_id
_entity_poly.type
_entity_poly.pdbx_seq_one_letter_code
_entity_poly.pdbx_strand_id
1 'polypeptide(L)'
;MNLQEAYKQKAETELELAHTRLVEFRAKVKNLNAEAHLNYAKQLDDFEHGITTAKEKLHELGEAGEDAWEKLKDGVESALRSSSKTLQEIADKFKD
;
A
#
# COMPACT_ATOMS: atom_id res chain seq x y z
N MET A 1 -4.50 15.56 19.58
CA MET A 1 -3.51 14.95 18.67
C MET A 1 -2.20 14.77 19.40
N ASN A 2 -1.98 13.56 19.88
CA ASN A 2 -0.67 13.07 20.26
C ASN A 2 0.10 12.59 19.00
N LEU A 3 1.36 12.20 19.18
CA LEU A 3 2.22 11.73 18.08
C LEU A 3 1.67 10.46 17.40
N GLN A 4 0.99 9.60 18.14
CA GLN A 4 0.43 8.34 17.64
C GLN A 4 -0.78 8.59 16.73
N GLU A 5 -1.69 9.48 17.12
CA GLU A 5 -2.85 9.91 16.32
C GLU A 5 -2.38 10.57 15.02
N ALA A 6 -1.38 11.46 15.10
CA ALA A 6 -0.82 12.11 13.92
C ALA A 6 -0.17 11.10 12.97
N TYR A 7 0.54 10.10 13.49
CA TYR A 7 1.09 9.02 12.69
C TYR A 7 0.00 8.18 12.03
N LYS A 8 -1.05 7.79 12.76
CA LYS A 8 -2.17 6.99 12.24
C LYS A 8 -2.84 7.70 11.05
N GLN A 9 -3.20 8.98 11.21
CA GLN A 9 -3.81 9.76 10.13
C GLN A 9 -2.90 9.88 8.91
N LYS A 10 -1.59 10.07 9.11
CA LYS A 10 -0.64 10.11 8.01
C LYS A 10 -0.62 8.77 7.26
N ALA A 11 -0.50 7.66 7.98
CA ALA A 11 -0.47 6.32 7.39
C ALA A 11 -1.80 6.00 6.67
N GLU A 12 -2.95 6.37 7.23
CA GLU A 12 -4.27 6.24 6.57
C GLU A 12 -4.31 7.02 5.25
N THR A 13 -3.81 8.26 5.24
CA THR A 13 -3.74 9.09 4.04
C THR A 13 -2.84 8.46 2.96
N GLU A 14 -1.68 7.93 3.36
CA GLU A 14 -0.75 7.24 2.45
C GLU A 14 -1.38 5.98 1.84
N LEU A 15 -2.14 5.21 2.64
CA LEU A 15 -2.87 4.02 2.16
C LEU A 15 -4.02 4.38 1.20
N GLU A 16 -4.76 5.45 1.48
CA GLU A 16 -5.82 5.92 0.58
C GLU A 16 -5.26 6.37 -0.78
N LEU A 17 -4.13 7.08 -0.76
CA LEU A 17 -3.41 7.45 -1.98
C LEU A 17 -2.91 6.23 -2.74
N ALA A 18 -2.36 5.23 -2.04
CA ALA A 18 -1.93 3.97 -2.65
C ALA A 18 -3.10 3.23 -3.32
N HIS A 19 -4.25 3.14 -2.65
CA HIS A 19 -5.46 2.54 -3.21
C HIS A 19 -5.96 3.30 -4.44
N THR A 20 -5.95 4.63 -4.41
CA THR A 20 -6.33 5.47 -5.56
C THR A 20 -5.44 5.17 -6.78
N ARG A 21 -4.12 5.05 -6.58
CA ARG A 21 -3.18 4.70 -7.65
C ARG A 21 -3.38 3.27 -8.17
N LEU A 22 -3.70 2.31 -7.29
CA LEU A 22 -4.06 0.95 -7.68
C LEU A 22 -5.25 0.96 -8.66
N VAL A 23 -6.31 1.71 -8.35
CA VAL A 23 -7.49 1.86 -9.21
C VAL A 23 -7.11 2.45 -10.56
N GLU A 24 -6.29 3.50 -10.57
CA GLU A 24 -5.79 4.13 -11.81
C GLU A 24 -5.02 3.12 -12.67
N PHE A 25 -4.08 2.37 -12.07
CA PHE A 25 -3.29 1.39 -12.80
C PHE A 25 -4.14 0.22 -13.30
N ARG A 26 -5.09 -0.29 -12.52
CA ARG A 26 -6.04 -1.30 -13.00
C ARG A 26 -6.84 -0.80 -14.21
N ALA A 27 -7.22 0.47 -14.24
CA ALA A 27 -7.89 1.04 -15.40
C ALA A 27 -6.97 1.11 -16.64
N LYS A 28 -5.70 1.48 -16.46
CA LYS A 28 -4.71 1.51 -17.56
C LYS A 28 -4.43 0.12 -18.13
N VAL A 29 -4.27 -0.89 -17.27
CA VAL A 29 -3.97 -2.28 -17.69
C VAL A 29 -5.05 -2.88 -18.59
N LYS A 30 -6.32 -2.52 -18.39
CA LYS A 30 -7.45 -3.04 -19.19
C LYS A 30 -7.33 -2.76 -20.70
N ASN A 31 -6.55 -1.75 -21.09
CA ASN A 31 -6.35 -1.38 -22.50
C ASN A 31 -5.06 -1.97 -23.10
N LEU A 32 -4.31 -2.77 -22.34
CA LEU A 32 -3.08 -3.39 -22.82
C LEU A 32 -3.36 -4.71 -23.55
N ASN A 33 -2.38 -5.20 -24.30
CA ASN A 33 -2.46 -6.53 -24.92
C ASN A 33 -2.53 -7.65 -23.85
N ALA A 34 -2.91 -8.86 -24.24
CA ALA A 34 -3.18 -9.96 -23.29
C ALA A 34 -1.95 -10.35 -22.43
N GLU A 35 -0.74 -10.31 -22.99
CA GLU A 35 0.49 -10.67 -22.27
C GLU A 35 0.86 -9.61 -21.23
N ALA A 36 0.86 -8.34 -21.62
CA ALA A 36 1.07 -7.22 -20.71
C ALA A 36 -0.03 -7.20 -19.63
N HIS A 37 -1.29 -7.42 -20.01
CA HIS A 37 -2.40 -7.48 -19.08
C HIS A 37 -2.16 -8.52 -17.98
N LEU A 38 -1.77 -9.76 -18.32
CA LEU A 38 -1.49 -10.81 -17.34
C LEU A 38 -0.32 -10.44 -16.40
N ASN A 39 0.77 -9.90 -16.96
CA ASN A 39 1.94 -9.53 -16.17
C ASN A 39 1.66 -8.38 -15.19
N TYR A 40 0.91 -7.36 -15.61
CA TYR A 40 0.55 -6.25 -14.74
C TYR A 40 -0.56 -6.59 -13.76
N ALA A 41 -1.54 -7.40 -14.16
CA ALA A 41 -2.63 -7.82 -13.28
C ALA A 41 -2.08 -8.53 -12.04
N LYS A 42 -1.11 -9.43 -12.20
CA LYS A 42 -0.45 -10.09 -11.06
C LYS A 42 0.25 -9.10 -10.13
N GLN A 43 1.03 -8.17 -10.67
CA GLN A 43 1.72 -7.16 -9.86
C GLN A 43 0.76 -6.23 -9.12
N LEU A 44 -0.37 -5.88 -9.75
CA LEU A 44 -1.42 -5.07 -9.12
C LEU A 44 -2.16 -5.84 -8.02
N ASP A 45 -2.29 -7.16 -8.15
CA ASP A 45 -2.84 -8.03 -7.11
C ASP A 45 -1.92 -8.09 -5.88
N ASP A 46 -0.61 -8.30 -6.10
CA ASP A 46 0.41 -8.21 -5.04
C ASP A 46 0.40 -6.83 -4.34
N PHE A 47 0.23 -5.76 -5.11
CA PHE A 47 0.12 -4.41 -4.55
C PHE A 47 -1.16 -4.22 -3.73
N GLU A 48 -2.31 -4.73 -4.19
CA GLU A 48 -3.57 -4.71 -3.43
C GLU A 48 -3.47 -5.49 -2.11
N HIS A 49 -2.81 -6.65 -2.14
CA HIS A 49 -2.55 -7.44 -0.94
C HIS A 49 -1.67 -6.67 0.06
N GLY A 50 -0.64 -5.98 -0.43
CA GLY A 50 0.22 -5.10 0.38
C GLY A 50 -0.55 -3.98 1.07
N ILE A 51 -1.42 -3.27 0.34
CA ILE A 51 -2.29 -2.22 0.89
C ILE A 51 -3.22 -2.79 1.97
N THR A 52 -3.82 -3.94 1.71
CA THR A 52 -4.75 -4.58 2.65
C THR A 52 -4.04 -4.97 3.94
N THR A 53 -2.88 -5.62 3.83
CA THR A 53 -2.04 -6.00 4.97
C THR A 53 -1.62 -4.78 5.79
N ALA A 54 -1.21 -3.70 5.14
CA ALA A 54 -0.81 -2.47 5.81
C ALA A 54 -1.99 -1.80 6.53
N LYS A 55 -3.20 -1.85 5.96
CA LYS A 55 -4.42 -1.35 6.58
C LYS A 55 -4.81 -2.15 7.82
N GLU A 56 -4.72 -3.47 7.76
CA GLU A 56 -4.94 -4.35 8.92
C GLU A 56 -3.95 -4.05 10.04
N LYS A 57 -2.65 -3.97 9.73
CA LYS A 57 -1.62 -3.62 10.71
C LYS A 57 -1.82 -2.23 11.33
N LEU A 58 -2.30 -1.28 10.55
CA LEU A 58 -2.60 0.07 11.04
C LEU A 58 -3.82 0.07 11.97
N HIS A 59 -4.81 -0.79 11.71
CA HIS A 59 -5.93 -1.01 12.60
C HIS A 59 -5.47 -1.63 13.93
N GLU A 60 -4.63 -2.67 13.89
CA GLU A 60 -4.05 -3.29 15.08
C GLU A 60 -3.20 -2.29 15.89
N LEU A 61 -2.41 -1.44 15.22
CA LEU A 61 -1.69 -0.31 15.84
C LEU A 61 -2.66 0.72 16.45
N GLY A 62 -3.85 0.85 15.86
CA GLY A 62 -5.03 1.57 16.33
C GLY A 62 -5.39 1.22 17.76
N GLU A 63 -5.46 -0.07 18.03
CA GLU A 63 -5.95 -0.68 19.27
C GLU A 63 -4.82 -0.97 20.29
N ALA A 64 -3.57 -0.87 19.86
CA ALA A 64 -2.41 -1.14 20.70
C ALA A 64 -2.22 -0.12 21.84
N GLY A 65 -1.86 -0.63 23.02
CA GLY A 65 -1.34 0.20 24.11
C GLY A 65 0.08 0.72 23.84
N GLU A 66 0.50 1.75 24.59
CA GLU A 66 1.77 2.46 24.36
C GLU A 66 3.00 1.55 24.30
N ASP A 67 3.07 0.48 25.11
CA ASP A 67 4.20 -0.46 25.17
C ASP A 67 4.37 -1.30 23.89
N ALA A 68 3.26 -1.65 23.22
CA ALA A 68 3.25 -2.42 21.98
C ALA A 68 3.31 -1.54 20.72
N TRP A 69 3.03 -0.24 20.87
CA TRP A 69 2.83 0.68 19.76
C TRP A 69 4.07 0.83 18.87
N GLU A 70 5.26 1.03 19.47
CA GLU A 70 6.50 1.21 18.72
C GLU A 70 6.84 -0.03 17.85
N LYS A 71 6.61 -1.23 18.38
CA LYS A 71 6.86 -2.49 17.65
C LYS A 71 5.89 -2.69 16.50
N LEU A 72 4.61 -2.41 16.72
CA LEU A 72 3.57 -2.54 15.69
C LEU A 72 3.72 -1.48 14.60
N LYS A 73 4.20 -0.28 14.96
CA LYS A 73 4.49 0.81 14.03
C LYS A 73 5.53 0.39 12.99
N ASP A 74 6.63 -0.25 13.40
CA ASP A 74 7.66 -0.74 12.48
C ASP A 74 7.09 -1.75 11.46
N GLY A 75 6.15 -2.58 11.89
CA GLY A 75 5.40 -3.49 11.01
C GLY A 75 4.54 -2.76 9.96
N VAL A 76 3.91 -1.66 10.34
CA VAL A 76 3.17 -0.78 9.42
C VAL A 76 4.12 -0.09 8.44
N GLU A 77 5.22 0.49 8.92
CA GLU A 77 6.22 1.18 8.08
C GLU A 77 6.85 0.21 7.05
N SER A 78 7.14 -1.01 7.47
CA SER A 78 7.67 -2.06 6.59
C SER A 78 6.67 -2.47 5.50
N ALA A 79 5.38 -2.59 5.85
CA ALA A 79 4.33 -2.92 4.89
C ALA A 79 4.10 -1.78 3.88
N LEU A 80 4.08 -0.53 4.35
CA LEU A 80 3.97 0.67 3.51
C LEU A 80 5.16 0.80 2.56
N ARG A 81 6.39 0.58 3.05
CA ARG A 81 7.60 0.63 2.23
C ARG A 81 7.61 -0.44 1.15
N SER A 82 7.18 -1.66 1.48
CA SER A 82 7.07 -2.76 0.52
C SER A 82 6.04 -2.44 -0.56
N SER A 83 4.87 -1.96 -0.16
CA SER A 83 3.80 -1.53 -1.09
C SER A 83 4.27 -0.40 -2.01
N SER A 84 4.97 0.60 -1.47
CA SER A 84 5.53 1.71 -2.24
C SER A 84 6.55 1.24 -3.28
N LYS A 85 7.38 0.25 -2.94
CA LYS A 85 8.34 -0.34 -3.88
C LYS A 85 7.62 -1.04 -5.03
N THR A 86 6.64 -1.90 -4.75
CA THR A 86 5.84 -2.57 -5.78
C THR A 86 5.16 -1.57 -6.70
N LEU A 87 4.57 -0.52 -6.14
CA LEU A 87 3.97 0.57 -6.91
C LEU A 87 4.98 1.26 -7.83
N GLN A 88 6.20 1.53 -7.33
CA GLN A 88 7.26 2.14 -8.11
C GLN A 88 7.70 1.23 -9.26
N GLU A 89 7.83 -0.08 -9.02
CA GLU A 89 8.16 -1.05 -10.07
C GLU A 89 7.09 -1.12 -11.17
N ILE A 90 5.80 -1.08 -10.78
CA ILE A 90 4.69 -1.00 -11.74
C ILE A 90 4.77 0.31 -12.53
N ALA A 91 4.96 1.44 -11.85
CA ALA A 91 5.02 2.76 -12.48
C ALA A 91 6.20 2.90 -13.45
N ASP A 92 7.35 2.29 -13.14
CA ASP A 92 8.53 2.30 -14.00
C ASP A 92 8.29 1.49 -15.27
N LYS A 93 7.68 0.31 -15.14
CA LYS A 93 7.28 -0.53 -16.28
C LYS A 93 6.24 0.15 -17.19
N PHE A 94 5.38 1.01 -16.66
CA PHE A 94 4.44 1.81 -17.46
C PHE A 94 5.11 2.96 -18.24
N LYS A 95 6.34 3.32 -17.92
CA LYS A 95 7.11 4.34 -18.66
C LYS A 95 7.94 3.76 -19.80
N ASP A 96 8.19 2.44 -19.76
CA ASP A 96 8.85 1.67 -20.81
C ASP A 96 7.83 1.28 -21.90
#